data_AF-A0A498JJY7-F1
#
_entry.id   AF-A0A498JJY7-F1
#
_cell.length_a   1.000
_cell.length_b   1.000
_cell.length_c   1.000
_cell.angle_alpha   90.00
_cell.angle_beta   90.00
_cell.angle_gamma   90.00
#
_symmetry.space_group_name_H-M   'P 1'
#
loop_
_entity.id
_entity.type
_entity.pdbx_description
1 polymer ?
#
loop_
_entity_poly.entity_id
_entity_poly.type
_entity_poly.pdbx_seq_one_letter_code
_entity_poly.pdbx_strand_id
1 'polypeptide(L)'
;MELKVLDYILVPAGLLLMVTYHLWLLCRIVKQPNKTVIGINSINRRFWVQAMMEDAPKNGVLPVQTLRNNIMASTLLASTAITLCSLIALLMTSGTK
;
A
#
# COMPACT_ATOMS: atom_id res chain seq x y z
N MET A 1 -36.78 -9.76 0.42
CA MET A 1 -36.21 -9.78 -0.94
C MET A 1 -35.45 -8.50 -1.25
N GLU A 2 -35.96 -7.32 -0.83
CA GLU A 2 -35.32 -6.00 -0.93
C GLU A 2 -33.83 -5.94 -0.49
N LEU A 3 -33.48 -6.49 0.67
CA LEU A 3 -32.10 -6.46 1.20
C LEU A 3 -31.07 -7.14 0.28
N LYS A 4 -31.45 -8.28 -0.33
CA LYS A 4 -30.55 -9.01 -1.26
C LYS A 4 -30.28 -8.22 -2.54
N VAL A 5 -31.24 -7.42 -2.99
CA VAL A 5 -31.07 -6.56 -4.18
C VAL A 5 -30.19 -5.38 -3.84
N LEU A 6 -30.36 -4.80 -2.65
CA LEU A 6 -29.55 -3.67 -2.18
C LEU A 6 -28.08 -4.08 -2.00
N ASP A 7 -27.80 -5.23 -1.39
CA ASP A 7 -26.44 -5.77 -1.25
C ASP A 7 -25.80 -6.03 -2.62
N TYR A 8 -26.58 -6.56 -3.57
CA TYR A 8 -26.12 -6.88 -4.91
C TYR A 8 -25.74 -5.64 -5.74
N ILE A 9 -26.29 -4.47 -5.42
CA ILE A 9 -25.95 -3.21 -6.09
C ILE A 9 -24.83 -2.48 -5.34
N LEU A 10 -24.88 -2.47 -4.01
CA LEU A 10 -23.96 -1.70 -3.17
C LEU A 10 -22.54 -2.26 -3.20
N VAL A 11 -22.38 -3.58 -3.22
CA VAL A 11 -21.06 -4.26 -3.28
C VAL A 11 -20.29 -3.92 -4.57
N PRO A 12 -20.85 -4.13 -5.79
CA PRO A 12 -20.14 -3.77 -7.01
C PRO A 12 -19.97 -2.26 -7.18
N ALA A 13 -20.90 -1.43 -6.70
CA ALA A 13 -20.74 0.03 -6.71
C ALA A 13 -19.56 0.49 -5.83
N GLY A 14 -19.43 -0.09 -4.62
CA GLY A 14 -18.29 0.17 -3.74
C GLY A 14 -16.96 -0.27 -4.34
N LEU A 15 -16.92 -1.46 -4.96
CA LEU A 15 -15.75 -1.95 -5.68
C LEU A 15 -15.38 -1.03 -6.86
N LEU A 16 -16.36 -0.58 -7.65
CA LEU A 16 -16.14 0.35 -8.76
C LEU A 16 -15.54 1.68 -8.30
N LEU A 17 -16.05 2.27 -7.21
CA LEU A 17 -15.49 3.49 -6.63
C LEU A 17 -14.03 3.28 -6.16
N MET A 18 -13.75 2.14 -5.52
CA MET A 18 -12.41 1.80 -5.04
C MET A 18 -11.41 1.65 -6.19
N VAL A 19 -11.81 0.93 -7.24
CA VAL A 19 -11.00 0.67 -8.45
C VAL A 19 -10.78 1.96 -9.25
N THR A 20 -11.83 2.76 -9.46
CA THR A 20 -11.72 4.04 -10.18
C THR A 20 -10.83 5.03 -9.45
N TYR A 21 -10.91 5.11 -8.12
CA TYR A 21 -10.00 5.94 -7.31
C TYR A 21 -8.54 5.51 -7.47
N HIS A 22 -8.25 4.20 -7.39
CA HIS A 22 -6.89 3.69 -7.56
C HIS A 22 -6.35 3.87 -8.98
N LEU A 23 -7.19 3.69 -10.01
CA LEU A 23 -6.83 3.97 -11.41
C LEU A 23 -6.56 5.45 -11.64
N TRP A 24 -7.38 6.34 -11.09
CA TRP A 24 -7.18 7.79 -11.18
C TRP A 24 -5.89 8.21 -10.46
N LEU A 25 -5.67 7.68 -9.25
CA LEU A 25 -4.46 7.91 -8.48
C LEU A 25 -3.23 7.43 -9.25
N LEU A 26 -3.26 6.21 -9.79
CA LEU A 26 -2.18 5.64 -10.60
C LEU A 26 -1.94 6.45 -11.87
N CYS A 27 -2.99 6.84 -12.59
CA CYS A 27 -2.89 7.70 -13.76
C CYS A 27 -2.29 9.07 -13.43
N ARG A 28 -2.63 9.66 -12.28
CA ARG A 28 -2.10 10.94 -11.81
C ARG A 28 -0.62 10.83 -11.44
N ILE A 29 -0.23 9.74 -10.78
CA ILE A 29 1.16 9.43 -10.43
C ILE A 29 2.02 9.24 -11.69
N VAL A 30 1.51 8.54 -12.70
CA VAL A 30 2.24 8.22 -13.94
C VAL A 30 2.33 9.43 -14.87
N LYS A 31 1.25 10.21 -15.04
CA LYS A 31 1.22 11.34 -15.98
C LYS A 31 1.91 12.61 -15.47
N GLN A 32 2.04 12.80 -14.15
CA GLN A 32 2.71 13.98 -13.56
C GLN A 32 3.78 13.55 -12.53
N PRO A 33 4.92 13.00 -12.99
CA PRO A 33 5.99 12.55 -12.09
C PRO A 33 6.67 13.69 -11.32
N ASN A 34 6.63 14.93 -11.83
CA ASN A 34 7.35 16.06 -11.22
C ASN A 34 6.54 16.86 -10.18
N LYS A 35 5.23 16.59 -10.05
CA LYS A 35 4.34 17.28 -9.08
C LYS A 35 3.80 16.34 -8.00
N THR A 36 4.09 15.04 -8.10
CA THR A 36 3.58 14.02 -7.19
C THR A 36 4.74 13.43 -6.42
N VAL A 37 4.65 13.37 -5.08
CA VAL A 37 5.70 12.88 -4.17
C VAL A 37 6.27 11.53 -4.60
N ILE A 38 5.45 10.68 -5.22
CA ILE A 38 5.83 9.35 -5.71
C ILE A 38 6.80 9.40 -6.89
N GLY A 39 6.67 10.38 -7.80
CA GLY A 39 7.58 10.53 -8.94
C GLY A 39 8.95 11.05 -8.50
N ILE A 40 9.00 12.03 -7.59
CA ILE A 40 10.24 12.49 -6.95
C ILE A 40 10.91 11.35 -6.18
N ASN A 41 10.14 10.53 -5.44
CA ASN A 41 10.66 9.36 -4.74
C ASN A 41 11.29 8.33 -5.70
N SER A 42 10.74 8.17 -6.91
CA SER A 42 11.32 7.27 -7.92
C SER A 42 12.66 7.78 -8.47
N ILE A 43 12.79 9.09 -8.67
CA ILE A 43 14.03 9.75 -9.11
C ILE A 43 15.07 9.68 -8.00
N ASN A 44 14.68 10.02 -6.77
CA ASN A 44 15.55 9.95 -5.60
C ASN A 44 16.05 8.51 -5.36
N ARG A 45 15.19 7.50 -5.56
CA ARG A 45 15.60 6.09 -5.46
C ARG A 45 16.57 5.68 -6.56
N ARG A 46 16.41 6.17 -7.79
CA ARG A 46 17.37 5.96 -8.88
C ARG A 46 18.73 6.60 -8.56
N PHE A 47 18.73 7.85 -8.11
CA PHE A 47 19.94 8.56 -7.73
C PHE A 47 20.64 7.88 -6.55
N TRP A 48 19.88 7.44 -5.55
CA TRP A 48 20.38 6.68 -4.41
C TRP A 48 21.03 5.36 -4.83
N VAL A 49 20.43 4.59 -5.75
CA VAL A 49 21.05 3.36 -6.28
C VAL A 49 22.36 3.68 -6.99
N GLN A 50 22.41 4.72 -7.81
CA GLN A 50 23.64 5.14 -8.50
C GLN A 50 24.73 5.51 -7.49
N ALA A 51 24.42 6.33 -6.48
CA ALA A 51 25.35 6.69 -5.41
C ALA A 51 25.82 5.47 -4.59
N MET A 52 24.94 4.49 -4.33
CA MET A 52 25.30 3.25 -3.64
C MET A 52 26.22 2.34 -4.46
N MET A 53 26.08 2.35 -5.80
CA MET A 53 26.92 1.57 -6.71
C MET A 53 28.28 2.22 -6.97
N GLU A 54 28.36 3.55 -6.91
CA GLU A 54 29.60 4.31 -7.08
C GLU A 54 30.57 4.06 -5.90
N ASP A 55 30.03 3.90 -4.68
CA ASP A 55 30.78 3.51 -3.46
C ASP A 55 30.53 2.04 -3.04
N ALA A 56 30.37 1.13 -4.00
CA ALA A 56 30.06 -0.29 -3.76
C ALA A 56 30.90 -1.00 -2.67
N PRO A 57 32.24 -0.84 -2.58
CA PRO A 57 33.04 -1.56 -1.58
C PRO A 57 32.83 -1.09 -0.14
N LYS A 58 32.28 0.12 0.09
CA LYS A 58 31.96 0.64 1.44
C LYS A 58 30.47 0.59 1.77
N ASN A 59 29.60 0.79 0.76
CA ASN A 59 28.17 0.93 0.96
C ASN A 59 27.35 -0.31 0.57
N GLY A 60 27.97 -1.40 0.12
CA GLY A 60 27.25 -2.58 -0.38
C GLY A 60 26.26 -3.25 0.60
N VAL A 61 26.45 -3.11 1.91
CA VAL A 61 25.57 -3.72 2.93
C VAL A 61 24.32 -2.88 3.23
N LEU A 62 24.41 -1.56 3.08
CA LEU A 62 23.31 -0.62 3.36
C LEU A 62 22.05 -0.92 2.51
N PRO A 63 22.12 -1.13 1.18
CA PRO A 63 20.94 -1.49 0.40
C PRO A 63 20.28 -2.79 0.86
N VAL A 64 21.07 -3.79 1.22
CA VAL A 64 20.56 -5.08 1.72
C VAL A 64 19.85 -4.89 3.06
N GLN A 65 20.40 -4.07 3.95
CA GLN A 65 19.77 -3.72 5.22
C GLN A 65 18.47 -2.93 5.02
N THR A 66 18.46 -1.95 4.12
CA THR A 66 17.25 -1.18 3.77
C THR A 66 16.15 -2.09 3.23
N LEU A 67 16.48 -3.03 2.34
CA LEU A 67 15.52 -4.00 1.80
C LEU A 67 14.94 -4.90 2.90
N ARG A 68 15.81 -5.44 3.77
CA ARG A 68 15.36 -6.25 4.91
C ARG A 68 14.48 -5.47 5.88
N ASN A 69 14.81 -4.21 6.17
CA ASN A 69 14.00 -3.36 7.04
C ASN A 69 12.61 -3.11 6.45
N ASN A 70 12.51 -2.84 5.14
CA ASN A 70 11.23 -2.67 4.46
C ASN A 70 10.39 -3.95 4.44
N ILE A 71 11.02 -5.11 4.25
CA ILE A 71 10.33 -6.41 4.31
C ILE A 71 9.79 -6.64 5.73
N MET A 72 10.62 -6.41 6.76
CA MET A 72 10.20 -6.53 8.16
C MET A 72 9.06 -5.56 8.52
N ALA A 73 9.16 -4.29 8.12
CA ALA A 73 8.10 -3.32 8.34
C ALA A 73 6.79 -3.73 7.66
N SER A 74 6.87 -4.29 6.44
CA SER A 74 5.70 -4.78 5.71
C SER A 74 5.06 -6.00 6.39
N THR A 75 5.84 -6.94 6.90
CA THR A 75 5.30 -8.12 7.61
C THR A 75 4.70 -7.75 8.97
N LEU A 76 5.31 -6.80 9.69
CA LEU A 76 4.74 -6.23 10.91
C LEU A 76 3.40 -5.55 10.62
N LEU A 77 3.35 -4.68 9.61
CA LEU A 77 2.11 -4.00 9.20
C LEU A 77 1.02 -5.01 8.79
N ALA A 78 1.39 -6.03 8.01
CA ALA A 78 0.47 -7.09 7.61
C ALA A 78 -0.11 -7.83 8.83
N SER A 79 0.74 -8.15 9.81
CA SER A 79 0.31 -8.79 11.05
C SER A 79 -0.64 -7.89 11.84
N THR A 80 -0.34 -6.58 11.95
CA THR A 80 -1.24 -5.61 12.60
C THR A 80 -2.56 -5.44 11.88
N ALA A 81 -2.59 -5.50 10.54
CA ALA A 81 -3.82 -5.45 9.78
C ALA A 81 -4.69 -6.68 10.07
N ILE A 82 -4.09 -7.88 10.11
CA ILE A 82 -4.80 -9.12 10.44
C ILE A 82 -5.36 -9.07 11.87
N THR A 83 -4.59 -8.59 12.85
CA THR A 83 -5.08 -8.48 14.23
C THR A 83 -6.23 -7.47 14.35
N LEU A 84 -6.15 -6.33 13.66
CA LEU A 84 -7.24 -5.35 13.61
C LEU A 84 -8.50 -5.93 12.95
N CYS A 85 -8.38 -6.62 11.82
CA CYS A 85 -9.51 -7.30 11.18
C CYS A 85 -10.17 -8.32 12.11
N SER A 86 -9.36 -9.12 12.81
CA SER A 86 -9.85 -10.11 13.79
C SER A 86 -10.57 -9.43 14.97
N LEU A 87 -10.00 -8.35 15.49
CA LEU A 87 -10.60 -7.58 16.59
C LEU A 87 -11.94 -6.95 16.19
N ILE A 88 -12.02 -6.36 14.99
CA ILE A 88 -13.27 -5.78 14.47
C ILE A 88 -14.34 -6.87 14.33
N ALA A 89 -13.97 -8.03 13.77
CA ALA A 89 -14.90 -9.16 13.65
C ALA A 89 -15.40 -9.64 15.03
N LEU A 90 -14.52 -9.72 16.03
CA LEU A 90 -14.88 -10.07 17.41
C LEU A 90 -15.84 -9.05 18.03
N LEU A 91 -15.55 -7.75 17.89
CA LEU A 91 -16.41 -6.69 18.41
C LEU A 91 -17.81 -6.74 17.77
N MET A 92 -17.88 -6.93 16.45
CA MET A 92 -19.14 -7.05 15.73
C MET A 92 -19.98 -8.26 16.20
N THR A 93 -19.37 -9.42 16.42
CA THR A 93 -20.11 -10.60 16.91
C THR A 93 -20.48 -10.49 18.40
N SER A 94 -19.71 -9.75 19.20
CA SER A 94 -19.98 -9.59 20.63
C SER A 94 -21.16 -8.65 20.92
N GLY A 95 -21.37 -7.62 20.09
CA GLY A 95 -22.47 -6.66 20.24
C GLY A 95 -23.83 -7.17 19.74
N THR A 96 -23.86 -8.33 19.07
CA THR A 96 -25.09 -9.01 18.62
C THR A 96 -25.65 -10.05 19.62
N LYS A 97 -25.10 -10.10 20.84
CA LYS A 97 -25.69 -10.82 21.99
C LYS A 97 -26.29 -9.83 22.96
#